data_AF-A0A8C5AB41-F1
#
_entry.id   AF-A0A8C5AB41-F1
#
_cell.length_a   1.000
_cell.length_b   1.000
_cell.length_c   1.000
_cell.angle_alpha   90.00
_cell.angle_beta   90.00
_cell.angle_gamma   90.00
#
_symmetry.space_group_name_H-M   'P 1'
#
loop_
_entity.id
_entity.type
_entity.pdbx_description
1 polymer ?
#
loop_
_entity_poly.entity_id
_entity_poly.type
_entity_poly.pdbx_seq_one_letter_code
_entity_poly.pdbx_strand_id
1 'polypeptide(L)'
;MCKKKMEWQNEKIEELTKERDFLKEQLASALKKDEPKATAGSNSVSTLDSSSSEMSSKSTDSESSNSSSSEDKKRKKKGKGRKKASKRVKMEKTLQRARNPEQALARYKKILKCYKRLGTMSGAFRKVGVDRNTVVVNAPIAELSIAAPDQYKEALKTYTHSTKLKAFAEHCALTILGDVEIVDAVNTLKASGKLLPLKKK
;
A
#
# COMPACT_ATOMS: atom_id res chain seq x y z
N MET A 1 -29.47 -2.86 3.21
CA MET A 1 -28.57 -1.95 3.95
C MET A 1 -27.36 -1.45 3.14
N CYS A 2 -26.86 -2.19 2.13
CA CYS A 2 -25.65 -1.76 1.39
C CYS A 2 -25.81 -0.55 0.45
N LYS A 3 -27.00 -0.33 -0.13
CA LYS A 3 -27.23 0.79 -1.08
C LYS A 3 -27.12 2.17 -0.43
N LYS A 4 -27.85 2.39 0.67
CA LYS A 4 -27.79 3.65 1.45
C LYS A 4 -26.38 4.02 1.93
N LYS A 5 -25.57 3.02 2.28
CA LYS A 5 -24.16 3.24 2.67
C LYS A 5 -23.28 3.64 1.49
N MET A 6 -23.52 3.08 0.31
CA MET A 6 -22.80 3.46 -0.92
C MET A 6 -23.18 4.87 -1.38
N GLU A 7 -24.46 5.21 -1.32
CA GLU A 7 -24.97 6.55 -1.66
C GLU A 7 -24.36 7.61 -0.74
N TRP A 8 -24.43 7.42 0.58
CA TRP A 8 -23.82 8.33 1.55
C TRP A 8 -22.31 8.49 1.36
N GLN A 9 -21.61 7.39 1.03
CA GLN A 9 -20.17 7.44 0.74
C GLN A 9 -19.86 8.23 -0.52
N ASN A 10 -20.66 8.09 -1.57
CA ASN A 10 -20.50 8.85 -2.81
C ASN A 10 -20.77 10.34 -2.59
N GLU A 11 -21.85 10.67 -1.88
CA GLU A 11 -22.16 12.06 -1.50
C GLU A 11 -21.01 12.69 -0.72
N LYS A 12 -20.45 11.97 0.26
CA LYS A 12 -19.33 12.48 1.04
C LYS A 12 -18.07 12.68 0.20
N ILE A 13 -17.82 11.79 -0.75
CA ILE A 13 -16.70 11.94 -1.69
C ILE A 13 -16.92 13.19 -2.56
N GLU A 14 -18.13 13.40 -3.07
CA GLU A 14 -18.45 14.55 -3.91
C GLU A 14 -18.28 15.88 -3.15
N GLU A 15 -18.78 15.94 -1.91
CA GLU A 15 -18.62 17.10 -1.03
C GLU A 15 -17.14 17.43 -0.78
N LEU A 16 -16.34 16.43 -0.37
CA LEU A 16 -14.90 16.61 -0.15
C LEU A 16 -14.15 16.98 -1.43
N THR A 17 -14.61 16.49 -2.58
CA THR A 17 -14.04 16.78 -3.90
C THR A 17 -14.26 18.24 -4.26
N LYS A 18 -15.46 18.78 -3.98
CA LYS A 18 -15.82 20.21 -4.16
C LYS A 18 -14.99 21.12 -3.24
N GLU A 19 -14.90 20.80 -1.95
CA GLU A 19 -14.08 21.57 -1.00
C GLU A 19 -12.62 21.64 -1.44
N ARG A 20 -12.06 20.52 -1.88
CA ARG A 20 -10.68 20.44 -2.36
C ARG A 20 -10.46 21.27 -3.63
N ASP A 21 -11.41 21.33 -4.55
CA ASP A 21 -11.29 22.18 -5.75
C ASP A 21 -11.40 23.66 -5.39
N PHE A 22 -12.34 24.02 -4.51
CA PHE A 22 -12.48 25.38 -4.01
C PHE A 22 -11.21 25.90 -3.35
N LEU A 23 -10.58 25.10 -2.48
CA LEU A 23 -9.31 25.46 -1.85
C LEU A 23 -8.16 25.60 -2.86
N LYS A 24 -8.14 24.74 -3.89
CA LYS A 24 -7.15 24.87 -4.98
C LYS A 24 -7.36 26.15 -5.79
N GLU A 25 -8.60 26.54 -6.05
CA GLU A 25 -8.92 27.76 -6.78
C GLU A 25 -8.56 29.01 -5.96
N GLN A 26 -8.81 29.01 -4.64
CA GLN A 26 -8.32 30.07 -3.76
C GLN A 26 -6.79 30.18 -3.77
N LEU A 27 -6.08 29.05 -3.66
CA LEU A 27 -4.62 29.03 -3.73
C LEU A 27 -4.09 29.52 -5.08
N ALA A 28 -4.72 29.09 -6.18
CA ALA A 28 -4.37 29.56 -7.52
C ALA A 28 -4.62 31.07 -7.68
N SER A 29 -5.69 31.58 -7.11
CA SER A 29 -6.03 33.01 -7.14
C SER A 29 -5.10 33.85 -6.27
N ALA A 30 -4.67 33.31 -5.12
CA ALA A 30 -3.68 33.95 -4.27
C ALA A 30 -2.31 34.01 -4.96
N LEU A 31 -1.88 32.94 -5.64
CA LEU A 31 -0.65 32.91 -6.42
C LEU A 31 -0.65 33.91 -7.59
N LYS A 32 -1.81 34.16 -8.21
CA LYS A 32 -1.95 35.15 -9.31
C LYS A 32 -1.87 36.61 -8.84
N LYS A 33 -1.90 36.89 -7.53
CA LYS A 33 -1.86 38.25 -6.99
C LYS A 33 -0.44 38.80 -6.78
N ASP A 34 0.59 37.99 -7.01
CA ASP A 34 2.01 38.37 -6.87
C ASP A 34 2.75 38.48 -8.24
N GLU A 35 2.10 39.00 -9.28
CA GLU A 35 2.80 39.53 -10.47
C GLU A 35 2.99 41.05 -10.29
N PRO A 36 4.24 41.56 -10.10
CA PRO A 36 4.48 42.98 -9.99
C PRO A 36 4.38 43.67 -11.36
N LYS A 37 3.46 44.62 -11.44
CA LYS A 37 3.35 45.64 -12.48
C LYS A 37 4.66 46.43 -12.59
N ALA A 38 5.45 46.18 -13.64
CA ALA A 38 6.48 47.09 -14.12
C ALA A 38 5.94 47.89 -15.31
N THR A 39 5.88 49.20 -15.16
CA THR A 39 5.51 50.20 -16.16
C THR A 39 6.69 50.57 -17.07
N ALA A 40 6.54 50.48 -18.40
CA ALA A 40 6.64 51.61 -19.36
C ALA A 40 7.02 51.20 -20.81
N GLY A 41 6.13 51.55 -21.76
CA GLY A 41 6.37 51.88 -23.19
C GLY A 41 6.40 50.70 -24.19
N SER A 42 5.76 50.70 -25.37
CA SER A 42 4.93 51.66 -26.11
C SER A 42 4.26 50.91 -27.28
N ASN A 43 3.05 51.32 -27.69
CA ASN A 43 2.36 51.07 -28.97
C ASN A 43 1.98 49.60 -29.32
N SER A 44 0.91 49.25 -30.02
CA SER A 44 -0.36 49.84 -30.44
C SER A 44 -1.07 48.75 -31.26
N VAL A 45 -2.38 48.58 -31.08
CA VAL A 45 -3.37 47.95 -31.98
C VAL A 45 -3.34 46.42 -32.21
N SER A 46 -4.55 45.88 -32.05
CA SER A 46 -5.10 44.54 -32.26
C SER A 46 -5.02 44.01 -33.70
N THR A 47 -4.93 42.69 -33.88
CA THR A 47 -5.93 41.89 -34.63
C THR A 47 -5.66 40.38 -34.57
N LEU A 48 -6.65 39.67 -34.03
CA LEU A 48 -7.21 38.36 -34.40
C LEU A 48 -6.69 37.75 -35.73
N ASP A 49 -6.33 36.45 -35.72
CA ASP A 49 -6.98 35.46 -36.60
C ASP A 49 -6.82 34.03 -36.08
N SER A 50 -7.87 33.25 -36.31
CA SER A 50 -8.02 31.83 -36.00
C SER A 50 -7.14 30.96 -36.91
N SER A 51 -6.92 29.70 -36.54
CA SER A 51 -7.23 28.59 -37.44
C SER A 51 -7.09 27.22 -36.76
N SER A 52 -8.15 26.44 -36.97
CA SER A 52 -8.30 25.01 -36.75
C SER A 52 -7.15 24.19 -37.34
N SER A 53 -6.86 23.02 -36.76
CA SER A 53 -6.60 21.79 -37.52
C SER A 53 -6.60 20.56 -36.61
N GLU A 54 -7.46 19.64 -36.99
CA GLU A 54 -7.58 18.25 -36.60
C GLU A 54 -6.28 17.42 -36.80
N MET A 55 -6.38 16.14 -36.41
CA MET A 55 -5.66 14.96 -36.91
C MET A 55 -4.67 14.26 -35.95
N SER A 56 -5.18 13.17 -35.38
CA SER A 56 -4.67 11.80 -35.54
C SER A 56 -3.30 11.36 -34.95
N SER A 57 -3.43 10.44 -33.99
CA SER A 57 -2.70 9.18 -33.75
C SER A 57 -1.25 8.97 -34.25
N LYS A 58 -0.38 8.53 -33.32
CA LYS A 58 0.42 7.27 -33.33
C LYS A 58 1.61 7.38 -32.35
N SER A 59 1.69 6.50 -31.35
CA SER A 59 2.60 5.35 -31.33
C SER A 59 4.06 5.70 -31.60
N THR A 60 4.86 5.85 -30.54
CA THR A 60 6.32 5.76 -30.63
C THR A 60 6.77 4.44 -30.02
N ASP A 61 6.85 3.45 -30.91
CA ASP A 61 7.78 2.33 -30.77
C ASP A 61 9.18 2.88 -31.07
N SER A 62 10.19 2.44 -30.33
CA SER A 62 11.60 2.74 -30.62
C SER A 62 12.43 1.50 -30.30
N GLU A 63 12.21 0.47 -31.12
CA GLU A 63 13.25 -0.46 -31.49
C GLU A 63 14.34 0.28 -32.29
N SER A 64 15.60 0.10 -31.91
CA SER A 64 16.73 0.38 -32.79
C SER A 64 17.83 -0.64 -32.53
N SER A 65 18.02 -1.44 -33.55
CA SER A 65 18.96 -2.52 -33.71
C SER A 65 20.41 -2.01 -33.86
N ASN A 66 21.29 -2.78 -33.23
CA ASN A 66 22.62 -3.22 -33.68
C ASN A 66 23.45 -2.30 -34.60
N SER A 67 24.57 -1.80 -34.08
CA SER A 67 25.75 -1.42 -34.85
C SER A 67 26.95 -2.21 -34.34
N SER A 68 27.40 -3.13 -35.18
CA SER A 68 28.64 -3.90 -35.08
C SER A 68 29.81 -3.00 -35.46
N SER A 69 30.80 -2.87 -34.58
CA SER A 69 32.17 -2.61 -35.01
C SER A 69 33.16 -3.13 -33.97
N SER A 70 33.95 -4.12 -34.41
CA SER A 70 35.09 -4.71 -33.73
C SER A 70 36.18 -3.67 -33.53
N GLU A 71 36.92 -3.77 -32.41
CA GLU A 71 38.39 -3.77 -32.35
C GLU A 71 38.84 -3.81 -30.88
N ASP A 72 39.70 -4.79 -30.61
CA ASP A 72 40.32 -5.19 -29.37
C ASP A 72 40.90 -4.06 -28.51
N LYS A 73 40.58 -4.06 -27.19
CA LYS A 73 41.59 -3.87 -26.12
C LYS A 73 41.24 -4.68 -24.85
N LYS A 74 42.00 -5.75 -24.63
CA LYS A 74 42.11 -6.54 -23.39
C LYS A 74 42.18 -5.66 -22.15
N ARG A 75 41.17 -5.73 -21.26
CA ARG A 75 41.37 -5.54 -19.80
C ARG A 75 40.50 -6.54 -19.04
N LYS A 76 41.15 -7.57 -18.48
CA LYS A 76 40.57 -8.49 -17.51
C LYS A 76 39.95 -7.68 -16.35
N LYS A 77 38.62 -7.63 -16.26
CA LYS A 77 37.92 -7.17 -15.06
C LYS A 77 37.04 -8.31 -14.53
N LYS A 78 37.60 -8.96 -13.52
CA LYS A 78 37.01 -9.91 -12.57
C LYS A 78 35.49 -9.81 -12.53
N GLY A 79 34.82 -10.85 -13.03
CA GLY A 79 33.37 -10.93 -13.13
C GLY A 79 32.70 -10.66 -11.78
N LYS A 80 32.05 -9.51 -11.66
CA LYS A 80 31.13 -9.20 -10.56
C LYS A 80 29.74 -9.70 -10.95
N GLY A 81 29.66 -10.98 -11.29
CA GLY A 81 28.41 -11.68 -11.57
C GLY A 81 27.70 -12.06 -10.27
N ARG A 82 26.38 -11.86 -10.26
CA ARG A 82 25.40 -12.47 -9.33
C ARG A 82 25.29 -11.85 -7.92
N LYS A 83 24.63 -10.68 -7.83
CA LYS A 83 23.80 -10.30 -6.66
C LYS A 83 22.29 -10.22 -6.96
N LYS A 84 21.82 -10.65 -8.14
CA LYS A 84 20.39 -10.62 -8.50
C LYS A 84 19.62 -11.90 -8.15
N ALA A 85 20.29 -13.04 -7.91
CA ALA A 85 19.63 -14.31 -7.62
C ALA A 85 19.02 -14.36 -6.21
N SER A 86 19.67 -13.77 -5.20
CA SER A 86 19.18 -13.80 -3.81
C SER A 86 17.92 -12.95 -3.58
N LYS A 87 17.68 -11.91 -4.41
CA LYS A 87 16.42 -11.14 -4.39
C LYS A 87 15.25 -11.94 -4.95
N ARG A 88 15.45 -12.74 -6.00
CA ARG A 88 14.38 -13.53 -6.65
C ARG A 88 13.84 -14.61 -5.71
N VAL A 89 14.71 -15.39 -5.06
CA VAL A 89 14.30 -16.43 -4.09
C VAL A 89 13.59 -15.82 -2.87
N LYS A 90 13.94 -14.59 -2.47
CA LYS A 90 13.30 -13.89 -1.35
C LYS A 90 11.89 -13.38 -1.70
N MET A 91 11.68 -12.94 -2.94
CA MET A 91 10.36 -12.51 -3.45
C MET A 91 9.40 -13.69 -3.61
N GLU A 92 9.89 -14.85 -4.02
CA GLU A 92 9.05 -16.05 -4.21
C GLU A 92 8.45 -16.55 -2.88
N LYS A 93 9.25 -16.55 -1.81
CA LYS A 93 8.77 -16.90 -0.45
C LYS A 93 7.76 -15.90 0.12
N THR A 94 7.69 -14.66 -0.39
CA THR A 94 6.71 -13.68 0.07
C THR A 94 5.32 -13.87 -0.55
N LEU A 95 5.23 -14.48 -1.73
CA LEU A 95 3.96 -14.71 -2.44
C LEU A 95 3.29 -16.05 -2.09
N GLN A 96 4.03 -17.01 -1.54
CA GLN A 96 3.44 -18.29 -1.11
C GLN A 96 2.30 -18.06 -0.12
N ARG A 97 1.32 -18.96 -0.02
CA ARG A 97 0.24 -18.87 0.97
C ARG A 97 0.73 -19.33 2.35
N ALA A 98 0.34 -18.62 3.43
CA ALA A 98 0.63 -19.09 4.78
C ALA A 98 -0.15 -20.38 5.06
N ARG A 99 0.54 -21.42 5.52
CA ARG A 99 -0.08 -22.72 5.87
C ARG A 99 -0.21 -22.92 7.38
N ASN A 100 0.73 -22.36 8.14
CA ASN A 100 0.85 -22.56 9.58
C ASN A 100 0.65 -21.23 10.33
N PRO A 101 0.21 -21.27 11.61
CA PRO A 101 0.02 -20.07 12.43
C PRO A 101 1.30 -19.24 12.55
N GLU A 102 2.46 -19.90 12.69
CA GLU A 102 3.77 -19.22 12.73
C GLU A 102 4.08 -18.42 11.46
N GLN A 103 3.71 -18.94 10.28
CA GLN A 103 3.91 -18.24 9.02
C GLN A 103 2.99 -17.01 8.93
N ALA A 104 1.76 -17.11 9.44
CA ALA A 104 0.83 -15.99 9.53
C ALA A 104 1.39 -14.91 10.47
N LEU A 105 1.90 -15.29 11.64
CA LEU A 105 2.56 -14.38 12.59
C LEU A 105 3.79 -13.70 11.98
N ALA A 106 4.67 -14.44 11.34
CA ALA A 106 5.88 -13.90 10.73
C ALA A 106 5.54 -12.86 9.64
N ARG A 107 4.48 -13.09 8.86
CA ARG A 107 3.98 -12.12 7.88
C ARG A 107 3.39 -10.89 8.55
N TYR A 108 2.57 -11.07 9.57
CA TYR A 108 1.99 -9.96 10.32
C TYR A 108 3.08 -9.03 10.88
N LYS A 109 4.12 -9.60 11.51
CA LYS A 109 5.28 -8.84 12.01
C LYS A 109 6.01 -8.08 10.89
N LYS A 110 6.16 -8.68 9.70
CA LYS A 110 6.74 -7.99 8.51
C LYS A 110 5.86 -6.83 8.04
N ILE A 111 4.54 -7.02 8.01
CA ILE A 111 3.58 -5.97 7.64
C ILE A 111 3.66 -4.82 8.64
N LEU A 112 3.65 -5.12 9.94
CA LEU A 112 3.79 -4.13 11.00
C LEU A 112 5.07 -3.30 10.84
N LYS A 113 6.21 -3.94 10.55
CA LYS A 113 7.47 -3.22 10.26
C LYS A 113 7.36 -2.34 9.01
N CYS A 114 6.69 -2.82 7.96
CA CYS A 114 6.48 -2.03 6.74
C CYS A 114 5.54 -0.86 6.98
N TYR A 115 4.49 -1.04 7.79
CA TYR A 115 3.54 0.00 8.16
C TYR A 115 4.21 1.12 8.95
N LYS A 116 4.99 0.78 9.99
CA LYS A 116 5.77 1.76 10.77
C LYS A 116 6.69 2.62 9.91
N ARG A 117 7.13 2.11 8.74
CA ARG A 117 8.01 2.82 7.81
C ARG A 117 7.25 3.59 6.71
N LEU A 118 6.08 3.12 6.29
CA LEU A 118 5.33 3.67 5.14
C LEU A 118 4.13 4.53 5.55
N GLY A 119 3.66 4.43 6.79
CA GLY A 119 2.47 5.14 7.30
C GLY A 119 1.13 4.67 6.71
N THR A 120 1.14 3.87 5.64
CA THR A 120 -0.08 3.42 4.95
C THR A 120 -0.24 1.90 4.99
N MET A 121 -1.47 1.43 5.27
CA MET A 121 -1.84 0.01 5.24
C MET A 121 -1.63 -0.60 3.85
N SER A 122 -2.18 0.05 2.81
CA SER A 122 -2.10 -0.44 1.43
C SER A 122 -0.65 -0.53 0.93
N GLY A 123 0.20 0.43 1.28
CA GLY A 123 1.62 0.39 0.96
C GLY A 123 2.35 -0.76 1.68
N ALA A 124 2.03 -1.00 2.95
CA ALA A 124 2.60 -2.10 3.72
C ALA A 124 2.21 -3.48 3.14
N PHE A 125 0.92 -3.67 2.82
CA PHE A 125 0.41 -4.90 2.22
C PHE A 125 1.05 -5.19 0.86
N ARG A 126 1.10 -4.18 -0.02
CA ARG A 126 1.73 -4.29 -1.36
C ARG A 126 3.21 -4.61 -1.27
N LYS A 127 3.93 -4.01 -0.31
CA LYS A 127 5.36 -4.26 -0.12
C LYS A 127 5.65 -5.67 0.39
N VAL A 128 4.78 -6.23 1.23
CA VAL A 128 4.93 -7.62 1.72
C VAL A 128 4.35 -8.63 0.73
N GLY A 129 3.47 -8.21 -0.18
CA GLY A 129 2.82 -9.06 -1.18
C GLY A 129 1.66 -9.87 -0.61
N VAL A 130 0.89 -9.30 0.34
CA VAL A 130 -0.23 -9.97 0.98
C VAL A 130 -1.52 -9.18 0.76
N ASP A 131 -2.60 -9.88 0.44
CA ASP A 131 -3.92 -9.27 0.30
C ASP A 131 -4.52 -8.83 1.65
N ARG A 132 -5.25 -7.71 1.65
CA ARG A 132 -5.85 -7.14 2.88
C ARG A 132 -6.77 -8.13 3.58
N ASN A 133 -7.63 -8.83 2.85
CA ASN A 133 -8.57 -9.77 3.45
C ASN A 133 -7.84 -10.92 4.13
N THR A 134 -6.75 -11.40 3.51
CA THR A 134 -5.89 -12.43 4.14
C THR A 134 -5.29 -11.95 5.46
N VAL A 135 -4.85 -10.69 5.53
CA VAL A 135 -4.35 -10.11 6.79
C VAL A 135 -5.46 -10.00 7.82
N VAL A 136 -6.64 -9.55 7.43
CA VAL A 136 -7.79 -9.37 8.34
C VAL A 136 -8.28 -10.70 8.91
N VAL A 137 -8.38 -11.75 8.08
CA VAL A 137 -8.81 -13.08 8.51
C VAL A 137 -7.80 -13.70 9.49
N ASN A 138 -6.50 -13.53 9.24
CA ASN A 138 -5.45 -14.10 10.07
C ASN A 138 -4.98 -13.18 11.21
N ALA A 139 -5.47 -11.94 11.28
CA ALA A 139 -5.09 -10.98 12.32
C ALA A 139 -5.31 -11.49 13.75
N PRO A 140 -6.40 -12.21 14.08
CA PRO A 140 -6.64 -12.70 15.44
C PRO A 140 -5.52 -13.59 15.98
N ILE A 141 -4.83 -14.33 15.11
CA ILE A 141 -3.65 -15.14 15.49
C ILE A 141 -2.56 -14.23 16.07
N ALA A 142 -2.28 -13.11 15.40
CA ALA A 142 -1.27 -12.15 15.82
C ALA A 142 -1.71 -11.33 17.03
N GLU A 143 -2.97 -10.90 17.05
CA GLU A 143 -3.56 -10.16 18.17
C GLU A 143 -3.47 -10.99 19.46
N LEU A 144 -3.90 -12.26 19.44
CA LEU A 144 -3.80 -13.14 20.60
C LEU A 144 -2.34 -13.37 21.00
N SER A 145 -1.44 -13.64 20.05
CA SER A 145 -0.03 -13.90 20.35
C SER A 145 0.70 -12.72 21.02
N ILE A 146 0.26 -11.49 20.79
CA ILE A 146 0.89 -10.26 21.30
C ILE A 146 0.19 -9.77 22.57
N ALA A 147 -1.15 -9.89 22.64
CA ALA A 147 -1.92 -9.45 23.79
C ALA A 147 -1.90 -10.47 24.94
N ALA A 148 -2.06 -11.76 24.62
CA ALA A 148 -2.14 -12.84 25.59
C ALA A 148 -1.33 -14.06 25.12
N PRO A 149 0.01 -14.02 25.28
CA PRO A 149 0.89 -15.07 24.78
C PRO A 149 0.62 -16.44 25.41
N ASP A 150 0.10 -16.50 26.63
CA ASP A 150 -0.19 -17.77 27.32
C ASP A 150 -1.42 -18.46 26.74
N GLN A 151 -2.50 -17.72 26.50
CA GLN A 151 -3.68 -18.23 25.78
C GLN A 151 -3.33 -18.67 24.36
N TYR A 152 -2.40 -17.96 23.70
CA TYR A 152 -1.89 -18.37 22.40
C TYR A 152 -1.14 -19.71 22.44
N LYS A 153 -0.32 -19.96 23.48
CA LYS A 153 0.36 -21.26 23.66
C LYS A 153 -0.64 -22.38 23.87
N GLU A 154 -1.69 -22.17 24.66
CA GLU A 154 -2.75 -23.18 24.84
C GLU A 154 -3.49 -23.46 23.54
N ALA A 155 -3.84 -22.43 22.77
CA ALA A 155 -4.41 -22.59 21.44
C ALA A 155 -3.47 -23.36 20.49
N LEU A 156 -2.15 -23.13 20.57
CA LEU A 156 -1.18 -23.88 19.76
C LEU A 156 -1.11 -25.35 20.11
N LYS A 157 -1.35 -25.76 21.37
CA LYS A 157 -1.36 -27.18 21.76
C LYS A 157 -2.54 -27.93 21.12
N THR A 158 -3.67 -27.25 20.93
CA THR A 158 -4.84 -27.82 20.25
C THR A 158 -4.73 -27.78 18.73
N TYR A 159 -3.74 -27.06 18.19
CA TYR A 159 -3.50 -26.96 16.75
C TYR A 159 -2.81 -28.21 16.20
N THR A 160 -3.58 -29.04 15.49
CA THR A 160 -3.05 -30.16 14.70
C THR A 160 -2.76 -29.73 13.26
N HIS A 161 -1.75 -30.31 12.61
CA HIS A 161 -1.39 -30.03 11.21
C HIS A 161 -2.52 -30.25 10.19
N SER A 162 -3.55 -31.04 10.52
CA SER A 162 -4.75 -31.24 9.70
C SER A 162 -5.73 -30.07 9.75
N THR A 163 -5.67 -29.24 10.80
CA THR A 163 -6.60 -28.14 10.98
C THR A 163 -6.29 -26.99 10.03
N LYS A 164 -7.33 -26.48 9.37
CA LYS A 164 -7.19 -25.36 8.44
C LYS A 164 -6.80 -24.10 9.22
N LEU A 165 -5.80 -23.36 8.72
CA LEU A 165 -5.34 -22.09 9.32
C LEU A 165 -6.49 -21.10 9.61
N LYS A 166 -7.51 -21.08 8.74
CA LYS A 166 -8.69 -20.22 8.92
C LYS A 166 -9.48 -20.58 10.20
N ALA A 167 -9.71 -21.87 10.45
CA ALA A 167 -10.43 -22.33 11.63
C ALA A 167 -9.64 -21.99 12.91
N PHE A 168 -8.32 -22.12 12.87
CA PHE A 168 -7.46 -21.68 13.96
C PHE A 168 -7.56 -20.17 14.22
N ALA A 169 -7.58 -19.34 13.16
CA ALA A 169 -7.76 -17.90 13.30
C ALA A 169 -9.14 -17.53 13.87
N GLU A 170 -10.19 -18.27 13.52
CA GLU A 170 -11.54 -18.12 14.08
C GLU A 170 -11.56 -18.49 15.56
N HIS A 171 -10.93 -19.61 15.95
CA HIS A 171 -10.77 -19.98 17.36
C HIS A 171 -10.05 -18.89 18.15
N CYS A 172 -8.92 -18.36 17.67
CA CYS A 172 -8.25 -17.23 18.30
C CYS A 172 -9.15 -15.99 18.42
N ALA A 173 -10.00 -15.73 17.41
CA ALA A 173 -10.94 -14.61 17.47
C ALA A 173 -12.01 -14.82 18.56
N LEU A 174 -12.51 -16.05 18.73
CA LEU A 174 -13.45 -16.39 19.79
C LEU A 174 -12.81 -16.28 21.17
N THR A 175 -11.56 -16.73 21.35
CA THR A 175 -10.81 -16.57 22.60
C THR A 175 -10.66 -15.11 22.98
N ILE A 176 -10.33 -14.24 22.01
CA ILE A 176 -10.25 -12.79 22.26
C ILE A 176 -11.62 -12.24 22.65
N LEU A 177 -12.69 -12.61 21.94
CA LEU A 177 -14.04 -12.09 22.22
C LEU A 177 -14.63 -12.59 23.55
N GLY A 178 -14.20 -13.75 24.03
CA GLY A 178 -14.65 -14.34 25.29
C GLY A 178 -14.04 -13.69 26.53
N ASP A 179 -12.96 -12.91 26.39
CA ASP A 179 -12.24 -12.32 27.51
C ASP A 179 -12.08 -10.80 27.31
N VAL A 180 -12.79 -10.03 28.12
CA VAL A 180 -12.85 -8.56 28.02
C VAL A 180 -11.47 -7.94 28.22
N GLU A 181 -10.64 -8.50 29.09
CA GLU A 181 -9.30 -7.98 29.36
C GLU A 181 -8.41 -8.07 28.11
N ILE A 182 -8.53 -9.17 27.37
CA ILE A 182 -7.79 -9.38 26.12
C ILE A 182 -8.29 -8.42 25.04
N VAL A 183 -9.60 -8.17 24.95
CA VAL A 183 -10.16 -7.19 24.00
C VAL A 183 -9.57 -5.80 24.26
N ASP A 184 -9.57 -5.36 25.52
CA ASP A 184 -9.06 -4.04 25.90
C ASP A 184 -7.54 -3.93 25.69
N ALA A 185 -6.79 -4.99 26.03
CA ALA A 185 -5.37 -5.06 25.72
C ALA A 185 -5.11 -4.95 24.21
N VAL A 186 -5.86 -5.67 23.38
CA VAL A 186 -5.76 -5.60 21.91
C VAL A 186 -6.06 -4.18 21.41
N ASN A 187 -7.08 -3.51 21.97
CA ASN A 187 -7.44 -2.14 21.59
C ASN A 187 -6.34 -1.13 21.96
N THR A 188 -5.79 -1.22 23.17
CA THR A 188 -4.64 -0.40 23.60
C THR A 188 -3.40 -0.66 22.76
N LEU A 189 -3.15 -1.90 22.36
CA LEU A 189 -2.05 -2.28 21.48
C LEU A 189 -2.24 -1.77 20.04
N LYS A 190 -3.47 -1.69 19.55
CA LYS A 190 -3.80 -1.04 18.26
C LYS A 190 -3.57 0.47 18.33
N ALA A 191 -4.00 1.12 19.41
CA ALA A 191 -3.81 2.55 19.63
C ALA A 191 -2.32 2.94 19.74
N SER A 192 -1.53 2.13 20.46
CA SER A 192 -0.08 2.35 20.60
C SER A 192 0.75 1.95 19.37
N GLY A 193 0.13 1.44 18.30
CA GLY A 193 0.82 1.02 17.08
C GLY A 193 1.67 -0.25 17.24
N LYS A 194 1.46 -1.02 18.31
CA LYS A 194 2.04 -2.36 18.52
C LYS A 194 1.28 -3.43 17.72
N LEU A 195 0.02 -3.18 17.40
CA LEU A 195 -0.81 -3.96 16.47
C LEU A 195 -1.24 -3.10 15.28
N LEU A 196 -1.58 -3.76 14.18
CA LEU A 196 -2.17 -3.11 13.01
C LEU A 196 -3.61 -2.66 13.33
N PRO A 197 -4.00 -1.43 12.98
CA PRO A 197 -5.36 -0.93 13.17
C PRO A 197 -6.30 -1.53 12.11
N LEU A 198 -6.62 -2.82 12.25
CA LEU A 198 -7.51 -3.57 11.37
C LEU A 198 -8.91 -3.65 11.98
N LYS A 199 -9.91 -3.29 11.18
CA LYS A 199 -11.32 -3.50 11.48
C LYS A 199 -11.85 -4.59 10.56
N LYS A 200 -12.51 -5.61 11.12
CA LYS A 200 -13.34 -6.52 10.32
C LYS A 200 -14.52 -5.69 9.78
N LYS A 201 -14.81 -5.86 8.49
CA LYS A 201 -15.91 -5.16 7.83
C LYS A 201 -17.23 -5.87 8.06
#